data_AF-A0A6N7FQY0-F1
#
_entry.id   AF-A0A6N7FQY0-F1
#
_cell.length_a   1.000
_cell.length_b   1.000
_cell.length_c   1.000
_cell.angle_alpha   90.00
_cell.angle_beta   90.00
_cell.angle_gamma   90.00
#
_symmetry.space_group_name_H-M   'P 1'
#
loop_
_entity.id
_entity.type
_entity.pdbx_description
1 polymer ?
#
loop_
_entity_poly.entity_id
_entity_poly.type
_entity_poly.pdbx_seq_one_letter_code
_entity_poly.pdbx_strand_id
1 'polypeptide(L)'
;MDEVDLGMCILRVAAGLTVAAHGWAKFTKGGRLPGLAGWFDSMGMRPGPVHARVAATTETAGGVFLAAGFLTPLVALAIVAVMTVAAYTVHRGHFFILDDGWEYTFIIATIATVVATVGPGDWSVDGLIGFELDGWAGLAIAAGGGLAAAALHLALFYRPSEDKAPA
;
A
#
# COMPACT_ATOMS: atom_id res chain seq x y z
N MET A 1 -4.65 24.75 -11.15
CA MET A 1 -3.22 24.72 -11.55
C MET A 1 -2.41 25.79 -10.83
N ASP A 2 -2.07 25.49 -9.59
CA ASP A 2 -1.22 26.31 -8.71
C ASP A 2 -0.04 25.47 -8.14
N GLU A 3 0.71 26.03 -7.20
CA GLU A 3 1.87 25.37 -6.59
C GLU A 3 1.48 24.11 -5.80
N VAL A 4 0.25 24.03 -5.29
CA VAL A 4 -0.24 22.87 -4.53
C VAL A 4 -0.49 21.71 -5.48
N ASP A 5 -1.10 21.93 -6.65
CA ASP A 5 -1.28 20.90 -7.68
C ASP A 5 0.05 20.26 -8.10
N LEU A 6 1.07 21.10 -8.35
CA LEU A 6 2.40 20.61 -8.72
C LEU A 6 3.04 19.80 -7.58
N GLY A 7 2.95 20.31 -6.35
CA GLY A 7 3.46 19.63 -5.16
C GLY A 7 2.80 18.27 -4.95
N MET A 8 1.48 18.20 -5.09
CA MET A 8 0.70 16.96 -4.99
C MET A 8 1.05 16.00 -6.12
N CYS A 9 1.23 16.48 -7.36
CA CYS A 9 1.69 15.66 -8.47
C CYS A 9 3.05 15.01 -8.18
N ILE A 10 4.03 15.80 -7.74
CA ILE A 10 5.39 15.30 -7.41
C ILE A 10 5.31 14.25 -6.31
N LEU A 11 4.59 14.56 -5.22
CA LEU A 11 4.42 13.64 -4.08
C LEU A 11 3.78 12.32 -4.54
N ARG A 12 2.71 12.42 -5.32
CA ARG A 12 1.92 11.30 -5.81
C ARG A 12 2.71 10.42 -6.78
N VAL A 13 3.44 11.02 -7.72
CA VAL A 13 4.31 10.30 -8.67
C VAL A 13 5.46 9.62 -7.95
N ALA A 14 6.16 10.32 -7.05
CA ALA A 14 7.28 9.76 -6.30
C ALA A 14 6.85 8.56 -5.44
N ALA A 15 5.79 8.74 -4.63
CA ALA A 15 5.28 7.66 -3.77
C ALA A 15 4.73 6.49 -4.61
N GLY A 16 3.92 6.79 -5.63
CA GLY A 16 3.31 5.78 -6.49
C GLY A 16 4.35 4.93 -7.23
N LEU A 17 5.35 5.56 -7.88
CA LEU A 17 6.41 4.81 -8.57
C LEU A 17 7.29 4.02 -7.62
N THR A 18 7.49 4.51 -6.40
CA THR A 18 8.22 3.75 -5.38
C THR A 18 7.46 2.48 -5.01
N VAL A 19 6.15 2.58 -4.70
CA VAL A 19 5.30 1.41 -4.43
C VAL A 19 5.27 0.46 -5.63
N ALA A 20 5.18 1.01 -6.85
CA ALA A 20 5.19 0.21 -8.07
C ALA A 20 6.49 -0.61 -8.24
N ALA A 21 7.64 0.00 -7.92
CA ALA A 21 8.93 -0.66 -7.94
C ALA A 21 9.03 -1.79 -6.90
N HIS A 22 8.48 -1.59 -5.69
CA HIS A 22 8.39 -2.64 -4.67
C HIS A 22 7.53 -3.83 -5.13
N GLY A 23 6.36 -3.56 -5.73
CA GLY A 23 5.52 -4.60 -6.32
C GLY A 23 6.22 -5.33 -7.46
N TRP A 24 6.88 -4.59 -8.35
CA TRP A 24 7.58 -5.17 -9.50
C TRP A 24 8.75 -6.07 -9.09
N ALA A 25 9.45 -5.69 -8.01
CA ALA A 25 10.50 -6.51 -7.42
C ALA A 25 9.96 -7.88 -6.95
N LYS A 26 8.72 -7.98 -6.47
CA LYS A 26 8.09 -9.26 -6.09
C LYS A 26 7.88 -10.20 -7.28
N PHE A 27 7.66 -9.67 -8.47
CA PHE A 27 7.57 -10.48 -9.70
C PHE A 27 8.92 -10.94 -10.22
N THR A 28 9.98 -10.15 -9.99
CA THR A 28 11.24 -10.28 -10.72
C THR A 28 12.43 -10.74 -9.88
N LYS A 29 12.41 -10.50 -8.55
CA LYS A 29 13.52 -10.77 -7.61
C LYS A 29 13.14 -11.84 -6.58
N GLY A 30 14.11 -12.30 -5.79
CA GLY A 30 13.88 -13.09 -4.56
C GLY A 30 13.08 -14.39 -4.73
N GLY A 31 13.33 -15.15 -5.80
CA GLY A 31 12.57 -16.37 -6.10
C GLY A 31 11.20 -16.12 -6.75
N ARG A 32 10.89 -14.86 -7.09
CA ARG A 32 9.66 -14.41 -7.75
C ARG A 32 8.41 -14.81 -6.94
N LEU A 33 7.25 -14.90 -7.59
CA LEU A 33 6.01 -15.29 -6.92
C LEU A 33 6.07 -16.63 -6.18
N PRO A 34 6.72 -17.70 -6.70
CA PRO A 34 6.81 -18.96 -5.96
C PRO A 34 7.63 -18.84 -4.67
N GLY A 35 8.76 -18.12 -4.71
CA GLY A 35 9.57 -17.85 -3.52
C GLY A 35 8.82 -17.02 -2.48
N LEU A 36 8.17 -15.95 -2.93
CA LEU A 36 7.33 -15.11 -2.07
C LEU A 36 6.15 -15.87 -1.46
N ALA A 37 5.52 -16.76 -2.22
CA ALA A 37 4.43 -17.60 -1.75
C ALA A 37 4.87 -18.53 -0.62
N GLY A 38 6.01 -19.23 -0.80
CA GLY A 38 6.57 -20.09 0.24
C GLY A 38 6.96 -19.30 1.49
N TRP A 39 7.50 -18.09 1.32
CA TRP A 39 7.80 -17.21 2.44
C TRP A 39 6.53 -16.79 3.21
N PHE A 40 5.47 -16.37 2.51
CA PHE A 40 4.19 -16.04 3.15
C PHE A 40 3.60 -17.21 3.93
N ASP A 41 3.60 -18.43 3.36
CA ASP A 41 3.14 -19.61 4.08
C ASP A 41 3.99 -19.89 5.34
N SER A 42 5.30 -19.63 5.27
CA SER A 42 6.25 -19.87 6.38
C SER A 42 6.09 -18.93 7.58
N MET A 43 5.49 -17.75 7.35
CA MET A 43 5.16 -16.75 8.37
C MET A 43 3.67 -16.76 8.76
N GLY A 44 2.88 -17.69 8.20
CA GLY A 44 1.47 -17.88 8.56
C GLY A 44 0.47 -17.07 7.74
N MET A 45 0.88 -16.38 6.66
CA MET A 45 -0.04 -15.70 5.75
C MET A 45 -0.51 -16.68 4.66
N ARG A 46 -1.72 -17.23 4.81
CA ARG A 46 -2.20 -18.37 4.01
C ARG A 46 -3.46 -18.04 3.19
N PRO A 47 -3.61 -18.61 1.98
CA PRO A 47 -2.62 -19.39 1.24
C PRO A 47 -1.59 -18.48 0.55
N GLY A 48 -0.30 -18.76 0.77
CA GLY A 48 0.83 -17.95 0.27
C GLY A 48 0.79 -17.62 -1.23
N PRO A 49 0.43 -18.56 -2.13
CA PRO A 49 0.34 -18.27 -3.57
C PRO A 49 -0.67 -17.18 -3.94
N VAL A 50 -1.77 -17.06 -3.20
CA VAL A 50 -2.78 -16.01 -3.41
C VAL A 50 -2.22 -14.68 -2.93
N HIS A 51 -1.71 -14.64 -1.70
CA HIS A 51 -1.18 -13.40 -1.11
C HIS A 51 0.05 -12.87 -1.85
N ALA A 52 0.90 -13.75 -2.40
CA ALA A 52 2.01 -13.37 -3.26
C ALA A 52 1.53 -12.58 -4.49
N ARG A 53 0.48 -13.06 -5.16
CA ARG A 53 -0.11 -12.38 -6.32
C ARG A 53 -0.81 -11.10 -5.91
N VAL A 54 -1.62 -11.15 -4.86
CA VAL A 54 -2.36 -9.98 -4.35
C VAL A 54 -1.39 -8.86 -3.96
N ALA A 55 -0.37 -9.13 -3.15
CA ALA A 55 0.60 -8.12 -2.74
C ALA A 55 1.39 -7.56 -3.94
N ALA A 56 1.90 -8.43 -4.80
CA ALA A 56 2.68 -7.99 -5.97
C ALA A 56 1.86 -7.16 -6.94
N THR A 57 0.65 -7.61 -7.32
CA THR A 57 -0.23 -6.88 -8.23
C THR A 57 -0.75 -5.59 -7.60
N THR A 58 -1.15 -5.62 -6.32
CA THR A 58 -1.68 -4.43 -5.63
C THR A 58 -0.62 -3.34 -5.56
N GLU A 59 0.62 -3.67 -5.19
CA GLU A 59 1.70 -2.68 -5.13
C GLU A 59 2.10 -2.20 -6.54
N THR A 60 2.22 -3.08 -7.54
CA THR A 60 2.56 -2.65 -8.90
C THR A 60 1.48 -1.78 -9.53
N ALA A 61 0.25 -2.29 -9.62
CA ALA A 61 -0.85 -1.58 -10.26
C ALA A 61 -1.30 -0.38 -9.43
N GLY A 62 -1.40 -0.53 -8.11
CA GLY A 62 -1.76 0.56 -7.19
C GLY A 62 -0.70 1.66 -7.20
N GLY A 63 0.58 1.33 -7.24
CA GLY A 63 1.64 2.33 -7.38
C GLY A 63 1.54 3.12 -8.70
N VAL A 64 1.30 2.44 -9.82
CA VAL A 64 1.09 3.09 -11.13
C VAL A 64 -0.16 3.96 -11.13
N PHE A 65 -1.28 3.46 -10.59
CA PHE A 65 -2.52 4.22 -10.55
C PHE A 65 -2.46 5.40 -9.58
N LEU A 66 -1.76 5.27 -8.45
CA LEU A 66 -1.46 6.41 -7.60
C LEU A 66 -0.62 7.42 -8.39
N ALA A 67 0.47 7.02 -9.03
CA ALA A 67 1.33 7.88 -9.84
C ALA A 67 0.64 8.49 -11.09
N ALA A 68 -0.47 7.92 -11.56
CA ALA A 68 -1.34 8.53 -12.57
C ALA A 68 -2.44 9.42 -11.95
N GLY A 69 -2.79 9.18 -10.69
CA GLY A 69 -3.90 9.83 -9.99
C GLY A 69 -5.21 9.35 -10.56
N PHE A 70 -5.38 8.02 -10.62
CA PHE A 70 -6.54 7.34 -11.17
C PHE A 70 -7.20 6.49 -10.09
N LEU A 71 -8.50 6.68 -9.85
CA LEU A 71 -9.27 6.06 -8.76
C LEU A 71 -8.60 6.28 -7.40
N THR A 72 -8.07 7.48 -7.19
CA THR A 72 -7.12 7.85 -6.14
C THR A 72 -7.52 7.38 -4.73
N PRO A 73 -8.72 7.66 -4.19
CA PRO A 73 -9.09 7.20 -2.86
C PRO A 73 -9.20 5.67 -2.75
N LEU A 74 -9.61 4.98 -3.81
CA LEU A 74 -9.69 3.50 -3.83
C LEU A 74 -8.31 2.86 -3.89
N VAL A 75 -7.41 3.45 -4.67
CA VAL A 75 -6.00 3.02 -4.74
C VAL A 75 -5.29 3.32 -3.42
N ALA A 76 -5.53 4.48 -2.82
CA ALA A 76 -5.00 4.83 -1.51
C ALA A 76 -5.48 3.87 -0.42
N LEU A 77 -6.76 3.46 -0.43
CA LEU A 77 -7.28 2.40 0.43
C LEU A 77 -6.45 1.12 0.29
N ALA A 78 -6.23 0.66 -0.95
CA ALA A 78 -5.48 -0.56 -1.20
C ALA A 78 -4.01 -0.45 -0.72
N ILE A 79 -3.38 0.71 -0.92
CA ILE A 79 -2.01 1.00 -0.46
C ILE A 79 -1.96 1.03 1.06
N VAL A 80 -2.86 1.74 1.73
CA VAL A 80 -2.96 1.77 3.19
C VAL A 80 -3.14 0.34 3.71
N ALA A 81 -4.03 -0.45 3.11
CA ALA A 81 -4.28 -1.82 3.54
C ALA A 81 -3.01 -2.69 3.45
N VAL A 82 -2.31 -2.69 2.31
CA VAL A 82 -1.10 -3.52 2.13
C VAL A 82 0.06 -3.03 3.01
N MET A 83 0.22 -1.72 3.19
CA MET A 83 1.24 -1.15 4.07
C MET A 83 0.96 -1.51 5.53
N THR A 84 -0.29 -1.47 5.99
CA THR A 84 -0.66 -1.89 7.35
C THR A 84 -0.45 -3.39 7.57
N VAL A 85 -0.81 -4.23 6.60
CA VAL A 85 -0.54 -5.68 6.66
C VAL A 85 0.98 -5.94 6.72
N ALA A 86 1.77 -5.27 5.88
CA ALA A 86 3.24 -5.40 5.89
C ALA A 86 3.84 -4.92 7.21
N ALA A 87 3.42 -3.75 7.71
CA ALA A 87 3.83 -3.21 9.00
C ALA A 87 3.58 -4.23 10.12
N TYR A 88 2.38 -4.79 10.18
CA TYR A 88 1.99 -5.70 11.26
C TYR A 88 2.66 -7.07 11.17
N THR A 89 2.84 -7.61 9.95
CA THR A 89 3.29 -9.00 9.78
C THR A 89 4.80 -9.15 9.63
N VAL A 90 5.49 -8.12 9.17
CA VAL A 90 6.93 -8.17 8.84
C VAL A 90 7.72 -7.18 9.69
N HIS A 91 7.23 -5.94 9.82
CA HIS A 91 8.05 -4.82 10.31
C HIS A 91 7.70 -4.31 11.71
N ARG A 92 6.89 -5.05 12.47
CA ARG A 92 6.32 -4.54 13.74
C ARG A 92 7.32 -4.43 14.90
N GLY A 93 8.48 -5.09 14.81
CA GLY A 93 9.45 -5.19 15.91
C GLY A 93 10.26 -3.91 16.16
N HIS A 94 10.42 -3.06 15.14
CA HIS A 94 11.21 -1.83 15.20
C HIS A 94 10.51 -0.69 14.48
N PHE A 95 10.84 0.56 14.81
CA PHE A 95 10.33 1.71 14.05
C PHE A 95 11.17 1.96 12.80
N PHE A 96 12.47 2.18 12.95
CA PHE A 96 13.33 2.66 11.87
C PHE A 96 13.51 1.63 10.74
N ILE A 97 13.45 2.09 9.48
CA ILE A 97 13.60 1.24 8.29
C ILE A 97 14.94 0.50 8.26
N LEU A 98 16.00 1.10 8.82
CA LEU A 98 17.34 0.50 8.86
C LEU A 98 17.40 -0.75 9.76
N ASP A 99 16.46 -0.88 10.69
CA ASP A 99 16.31 -2.01 11.61
C ASP A 99 15.12 -2.90 11.22
N ASP A 100 14.76 -2.94 9.93
CA ASP A 100 13.60 -3.68 9.41
C ASP A 100 12.25 -3.22 10.00
N GLY A 101 12.18 -1.94 10.38
CA GLY A 101 11.03 -1.34 11.05
C GLY A 101 9.95 -0.75 10.14
N TRP A 102 8.80 -0.44 10.74
CA TRP A 102 7.57 -0.06 10.02
C TRP A 102 7.52 1.41 9.54
N GLU A 103 8.55 2.23 9.81
CA GLU A 103 8.68 3.64 9.39
C GLU A 103 8.31 3.84 7.92
N TYR A 104 8.89 3.03 7.03
CA TYR A 104 8.65 3.18 5.59
C TYR A 104 7.19 2.91 5.20
N THR A 105 6.62 1.81 5.71
CA THR A 105 5.22 1.47 5.46
C THR A 105 4.27 2.54 6.00
N PHE A 106 4.61 3.14 7.15
CA PHE A 106 3.86 4.24 7.74
C PHE A 106 3.89 5.51 6.89
N ILE A 107 5.07 5.90 6.41
CA ILE A 107 5.21 7.09 5.57
C ILE A 107 4.44 6.90 4.25
N ILE A 108 4.53 5.74 3.61
CA ILE A 108 3.78 5.46 2.37
C ILE A 108 2.26 5.48 2.60
N ALA A 109 1.77 4.84 3.68
CA ALA A 109 0.35 4.86 4.02
C ALA A 109 -0.15 6.28 4.33
N THR A 110 0.68 7.08 5.01
CA THR A 110 0.38 8.48 5.33
C THR A 110 0.29 9.32 4.05
N ILE A 111 1.25 9.17 3.13
CA ILE A 111 1.23 9.88 1.84
C ILE A 111 -0.02 9.50 1.03
N ALA A 112 -0.34 8.22 0.92
CA ALA A 112 -1.54 7.76 0.21
C ALA A 112 -2.82 8.37 0.82
N THR A 113 -2.89 8.42 2.15
CA THR A 113 -4.01 9.05 2.89
C THR A 113 -4.10 10.54 2.62
N VAL A 114 -2.97 11.26 2.65
CA VAL A 114 -2.90 12.70 2.37
C VAL A 114 -3.35 12.98 0.94
N VAL A 115 -2.87 12.21 -0.05
CA VAL A 115 -3.26 12.36 -1.45
C VAL A 115 -4.77 12.12 -1.64
N ALA A 116 -5.34 11.10 -0.99
CA ALA A 116 -6.78 10.87 -1.04
C ALA A 116 -7.59 11.97 -0.33
N THR A 117 -7.05 12.58 0.73
CA THR A 117 -7.75 13.61 1.52
C THR A 117 -7.69 14.98 0.86
N VAL A 118 -6.53 15.38 0.36
CA VAL A 118 -6.32 16.67 -0.31
C VAL A 118 -6.87 16.63 -1.73
N GLY A 119 -6.81 15.47 -2.37
CA GLY A 119 -7.22 15.28 -3.75
C GLY A 119 -6.01 15.00 -4.67
N PRO A 120 -6.27 14.40 -5.84
CA PRO A 120 -5.21 13.98 -6.77
C PRO A 120 -4.56 15.13 -7.56
N GLY A 121 -5.15 16.33 -7.50
CA GLY A 121 -4.76 17.54 -8.21
C GLY A 121 -5.16 17.56 -9.68
N ASP A 122 -5.08 18.72 -10.33
CA ASP A 122 -5.44 18.89 -11.75
C ASP A 122 -4.58 18.03 -12.69
N TRP A 123 -3.35 17.70 -12.28
CA TRP A 123 -2.41 16.89 -13.06
C TRP A 123 -2.61 15.40 -12.81
N SER A 124 -3.86 14.94 -12.83
CA SER A 124 -4.24 13.56 -12.56
C SER A 124 -5.30 13.08 -13.54
N VAL A 125 -5.40 11.75 -13.72
CA VAL A 125 -6.48 11.17 -14.55
C VAL A 125 -7.85 11.48 -13.95
N ASP A 126 -7.98 11.41 -12.62
CA ASP A 126 -9.22 11.73 -11.91
C ASP A 126 -9.65 13.19 -12.15
N GLY A 127 -8.70 14.14 -12.09
CA GLY A 127 -8.97 15.54 -12.43
C GLY A 127 -9.39 15.75 -13.88
N LEU A 128 -8.76 15.01 -14.83
CA LEU A 128 -9.11 15.08 -16.24
C LEU A 128 -10.53 14.55 -16.54
N ILE A 129 -11.02 13.58 -15.77
CA ILE A 129 -12.34 12.96 -15.97
C ILE A 129 -13.42 13.47 -15.00
N GLY A 130 -13.07 14.38 -14.09
CA GLY A 130 -13.99 14.93 -13.08
C GLY A 130 -14.40 13.92 -12.00
N PHE A 131 -13.50 13.01 -11.61
CA PHE A 131 -13.73 12.07 -10.51
C PHE A 131 -13.37 12.72 -9.17
N GLU A 132 -14.39 13.14 -8.42
CA GLU A 132 -14.22 13.89 -7.17
C GLU A 132 -14.70 13.07 -5.97
N LEU A 133 -13.78 12.37 -5.31
CA LEU A 133 -14.00 11.64 -4.05
C LEU A 133 -12.86 11.92 -3.06
N ASP A 134 -12.54 13.19 -2.86
CA ASP A 134 -11.51 13.68 -1.95
C ASP A 134 -12.12 14.23 -0.64
N GLY A 135 -11.36 15.02 0.11
CA GLY A 135 -11.76 15.57 1.40
C GLY A 135 -12.01 14.50 2.46
N TRP A 136 -13.07 14.69 3.25
CA TRP A 136 -13.46 13.74 4.29
C TRP A 136 -13.89 12.38 3.72
N ALA A 137 -14.47 12.35 2.52
CA ALA A 137 -14.83 11.10 1.85
C ALA A 137 -13.56 10.34 1.45
N GLY A 138 -12.61 11.02 0.82
CA GLY A 138 -11.30 10.45 0.48
C GLY A 138 -10.54 9.94 1.71
N LEU A 139 -10.53 10.69 2.81
CA LEU A 139 -9.95 10.26 4.08
C LEU A 139 -10.63 8.99 4.63
N ALA A 140 -11.97 8.99 4.69
CA ALA A 140 -12.74 7.85 5.21
C ALA A 140 -12.52 6.59 4.37
N ILE A 141 -12.45 6.72 3.05
CA ILE A 141 -12.17 5.61 2.13
C ILE A 141 -10.73 5.12 2.33
N ALA A 142 -9.74 6.01 2.23
CA ALA A 142 -8.34 5.62 2.28
C ALA A 142 -7.90 5.11 3.65
N ALA A 143 -8.05 5.92 4.69
CA ALA A 143 -7.61 5.56 6.04
C ALA A 143 -8.59 4.59 6.70
N GLY A 144 -9.87 4.95 6.76
CA GLY A 144 -10.89 4.12 7.42
C GLY A 144 -11.08 2.78 6.70
N GLY A 145 -11.32 2.83 5.40
CA GLY A 145 -11.45 1.63 4.57
C GLY A 145 -10.16 0.81 4.51
N GLY A 146 -9.00 1.45 4.40
CA GLY A 146 -7.72 0.76 4.29
C GLY A 146 -7.36 0.00 5.56
N LEU A 147 -7.51 0.63 6.72
CA LEU A 147 -7.29 0.00 8.02
C LEU A 147 -8.31 -1.12 8.29
N ALA A 148 -9.59 -0.91 7.95
CA ALA A 148 -10.61 -1.93 8.08
C ALA A 148 -10.33 -3.14 7.17
N ALA A 149 -9.92 -2.90 5.92
CA ALA A 149 -9.53 -3.95 4.99
C ALA A 149 -8.29 -4.72 5.48
N ALA A 150 -7.27 -4.03 6.00
CA ALA A 150 -6.10 -4.67 6.59
C ALA A 150 -6.47 -5.55 7.78
N ALA A 151 -7.27 -5.03 8.73
CA ALA A 151 -7.72 -5.77 9.89
C ALA A 151 -8.50 -7.03 9.49
N LEU A 152 -9.43 -6.91 8.53
CA LEU A 152 -10.18 -8.03 8.01
C LEU A 152 -9.26 -9.05 7.31
N HIS A 153 -8.33 -8.59 6.49
CA HIS A 153 -7.37 -9.45 5.79
C HIS A 153 -6.51 -10.26 6.77
N LEU A 154 -5.97 -9.61 7.80
CA LEU A 154 -5.22 -10.27 8.87
C LEU A 154 -6.10 -11.27 9.64
N ALA A 155 -7.31 -10.87 10.03
CA ALA A 155 -8.24 -11.72 10.75
C ALA A 155 -8.62 -12.98 9.97
N LEU A 156 -8.73 -12.90 8.65
CA LEU A 156 -9.10 -14.02 7.79
C LEU A 156 -7.92 -14.92 7.43
N PHE A 157 -6.74 -14.35 7.19
CA PHE A 157 -5.66 -15.06 6.48
C PHE A 157 -4.34 -15.18 7.23
N TYR A 158 -4.15 -14.45 8.33
CA TYR A 158 -2.92 -14.50 9.11
C TYR A 158 -3.06 -15.44 10.31
N ARG A 159 -2.28 -16.53 10.31
CA ARG A 159 -2.24 -17.59 11.32
C ARG A 159 -0.78 -17.93 11.64
N PRO A 160 -0.05 -17.06 12.36
CA PRO A 160 1.32 -17.34 12.76
C PRO A 160 1.36 -18.51 13.75
N SER A 161 2.39 -19.35 13.68
CA SER A 161 2.66 -20.38 14.70
C SER A 161 3.12 -19.72 16.00
N GLU A 162 2.69 -20.24 17.15
CA GLU A 162 2.99 -19.69 18.49
C GLU A 162 4.49 -19.46 18.74
N ASP A 163 5.37 -20.27 18.15
CA ASP A 163 6.84 -20.16 18.28
C ASP A 163 7.50 -19.02 17.48
N LYS A 164 6.74 -18.27 16.66
CA LYS A 164 7.27 -17.24 15.75
C LYS A 164 6.64 -15.86 15.93
N ALA A 165 5.90 -15.63 17.01
CA ALA A 165 5.50 -14.27 17.33
C ALA A 165 6.78 -13.47 17.67
N PRO A 166 7.17 -12.43 16.91
CA PRO A 166 8.29 -11.60 17.31
C PRO A 166 7.94 -10.95 18.66
N ALA A 167 8.91 -11.02 19.56
CA ALA A 167 8.88 -10.47 20.92
C ALA A 167 8.59 -8.97 20.92
#